data_AF-A0A2D7NTL9-F1
#
_entry.id   AF-A0A2D7NTL9-F1
#
_cell.length_a   1.000
_cell.length_b   1.000
_cell.length_c   1.000
_cell.angle_alpha   90.00
_cell.angle_beta   90.00
_cell.angle_gamma   90.00
#
_symmetry.space_group_name_H-M   'P 1'
#
loop_
_entity.id
_entity.type
_entity.pdbx_description
1 polymer ?
#
loop_
_entity_poly.entity_id
_entity_poly.type
_entity_poly.pdbx_seq_one_letter_code
_entity_poly.pdbx_strand_id
1 'polypeptide(L)'
;MFRFSTGLSVMEGNDEDTGFGYLIYEDKSSQKIMTNSTLWTSKNIFNDERSFWVLNEPGILKAIQKPLPDHYFDSLTIDLDQLYTNDLHPTLINGPKSEAKRLFPQITASSEKRYAEFIGFLEIEFELTESLTSTSKFGAFCEDIGPCMMGLLNDQYVALPEWPKLYKAPLEWRKLTWILNNHFSGPYDADTEAVKSMGGRRFHWGSLKIDESLKNKSTEGLVYFFIAKLILSYQAWMKEEDSTSDEQSTALNDFIELIQNQEIRPWQDL
;
A
#
# COMPACT_ATOMS: atom_id res chain seq x y z
N MET A 1 2.61 6.37 13.61
CA MET A 1 3.36 5.19 13.14
C MET A 1 2.66 4.68 11.89
N PHE A 2 3.40 4.38 10.84
CA PHE A 2 2.90 3.64 9.67
C PHE A 2 3.58 2.29 9.63
N ARG A 3 2.89 1.28 9.11
CA ARG A 3 3.41 -0.07 8.94
C ARG A 3 3.34 -0.44 7.47
N PHE A 4 4.43 -0.96 6.91
CA PHE A 4 4.53 -1.44 5.53
C PHE A 4 4.02 -2.88 5.43
N SER A 5 3.68 -3.34 4.23
CA SER A 5 3.19 -4.71 3.98
C SER A 5 4.22 -5.78 4.34
N THR A 6 5.50 -5.41 4.41
CA THR A 6 6.59 -6.29 4.86
C THR A 6 6.68 -6.39 6.39
N GLY A 7 5.91 -5.60 7.13
CA GLY A 7 5.95 -5.51 8.58
C GLY A 7 6.91 -4.46 9.14
N LEU A 8 7.77 -3.85 8.29
CA LEU A 8 8.59 -2.69 8.65
C LEU A 8 7.68 -1.56 9.16
N SER A 9 7.98 -0.97 10.30
CA SER A 9 7.20 0.14 10.84
C SER A 9 8.05 1.40 10.91
N VAL A 10 7.44 2.56 10.66
CA VAL A 10 8.10 3.86 10.68
C VAL A 10 7.31 4.86 11.50
N MET A 11 8.01 5.63 12.32
CA MET A 11 7.48 6.76 13.07
C MET A 11 8.27 8.00 12.68
N GLU A 12 7.57 9.10 12.47
CA GLU A 12 8.19 10.41 12.30
C GLU A 12 8.10 11.22 13.59
N GLY A 13 9.02 12.17 13.71
CA GLY A 13 8.93 13.25 14.67
C GLY A 13 9.83 14.41 14.30
N ASN A 14 9.71 15.49 15.05
CA ASN A 14 10.55 16.67 14.92
C ASN A 14 11.06 17.03 16.33
N ASP A 15 12.36 17.26 16.45
CA ASP A 15 12.98 17.69 17.70
C ASP A 15 12.80 19.20 17.86
N GLU A 16 12.13 19.63 18.93
CA GLU A 16 11.84 21.05 19.19
C GLU A 16 13.10 21.86 19.54
N ASP A 17 14.11 21.22 20.17
CA ASP A 17 15.33 21.89 20.60
C ASP A 17 16.30 22.08 19.44
N THR A 18 16.40 21.07 18.57
CA THR A 18 17.35 21.11 17.44
C THR A 18 16.71 21.59 16.14
N GLY A 19 15.38 21.47 15.99
CA GLY A 19 14.65 21.81 14.76
C GLY A 19 14.82 20.79 13.63
N PHE A 20 15.34 19.60 13.92
CA PHE A 20 15.56 18.54 12.92
C PHE A 20 14.46 17.48 13.00
N GLY A 21 13.95 17.10 11.83
CA GLY A 21 13.10 15.93 11.68
C GLY A 21 13.88 14.63 11.88
N TYR A 22 13.19 13.62 12.40
CA TYR A 22 13.74 12.28 12.59
C TYR A 22 12.73 11.20 12.20
N LEU A 23 13.27 10.01 11.89
CA LEU A 23 12.52 8.80 11.65
C LEU A 23 13.02 7.69 12.56
N ILE A 24 12.09 6.94 13.14
CA ILE A 24 12.37 5.72 13.89
C ILE A 24 11.77 4.56 13.10
N TYR A 25 12.62 3.62 12.71
CA TYR A 25 12.18 2.38 12.09
C TYR A 25 12.20 1.26 13.11
N GLU A 26 11.13 0.49 13.15
CA GLU A 26 11.00 -0.74 13.91
C GLU A 26 10.91 -1.89 12.94
N ASP A 27 11.93 -2.76 13.00
CA ASP A 27 12.01 -3.90 12.13
C ASP A 27 11.39 -5.14 12.80
N LYS A 28 10.49 -5.81 12.07
CA LYS A 28 10.06 -7.18 12.38
C LYS A 28 10.45 -8.15 11.26
N SER A 29 10.99 -7.67 10.13
CA SER A 29 11.40 -8.47 8.98
C SER A 29 12.67 -7.94 8.31
N SER A 30 13.66 -8.81 8.14
CA SER A 30 14.99 -8.51 7.60
C SER A 30 15.06 -8.02 6.13
N GLN A 31 13.94 -7.58 5.53
CA GLN A 31 13.82 -7.25 4.12
C GLN A 31 13.54 -5.76 3.91
N LYS A 32 14.56 -4.93 4.16
CA LYS A 32 14.56 -3.50 3.85
C LYS A 32 15.66 -3.13 2.84
N ILE A 33 15.43 -2.03 2.13
CA ILE A 33 16.38 -1.45 1.18
C ILE A 33 16.80 -0.08 1.71
N MET A 34 18.11 0.13 1.79
CA MET A 34 18.68 1.42 2.10
C MET A 34 18.60 2.33 0.87
N THR A 35 18.02 3.51 1.01
CA THR A 35 18.19 4.56 0.01
C THR A 35 19.53 5.23 0.25
N ASN A 36 20.28 5.53 -0.80
CA ASN A 36 21.60 6.19 -0.68
C ASN A 36 21.45 7.71 -0.43
N SER A 37 20.39 8.12 0.28
CA SER A 37 20.08 9.52 0.52
C SER A 37 21.09 10.12 1.51
N THR A 38 21.78 11.17 1.07
CA THR A 38 22.74 11.92 1.89
C THR A 38 22.06 12.89 2.86
N LEU A 39 20.73 12.99 2.83
CA LEU A 39 19.95 13.85 3.72
C LEU A 39 19.83 13.28 5.13
N TRP A 40 20.10 11.99 5.31
CA TRP A 40 19.92 11.31 6.59
C TRP A 40 21.24 10.88 7.20
N THR A 41 21.35 11.04 8.51
CA THR A 41 22.41 10.43 9.32
C THR A 41 21.79 9.40 10.25
N SER A 42 22.27 8.16 10.15
CA SER A 42 21.94 7.12 11.11
C SER A 42 22.60 7.46 12.45
N LYS A 43 21.81 7.46 13.52
CA LYS A 43 22.35 7.46 14.89
C LYS A 43 22.05 6.10 15.50
N ASN A 44 23.10 5.37 15.89
CA ASN A 44 22.94 4.14 16.65
C ASN A 44 22.60 4.49 18.10
N ILE A 45 21.33 4.78 18.36
CA ILE A 45 20.82 5.14 19.69
C ILE A 45 20.24 3.93 20.41
N PHE A 46 19.75 2.93 19.67
CA PHE A 46 19.11 1.75 20.23
C PHE A 46 20.05 0.53 20.22
N ASN A 47 19.91 -0.32 21.25
CA ASN A 47 20.60 -1.61 21.35
C ASN A 47 19.74 -2.78 20.83
N ASP A 48 18.68 -2.49 20.08
CA ASP A 48 17.74 -3.46 19.51
C ASP A 48 17.65 -3.30 17.98
N GLU A 49 16.61 -3.88 17.36
CA GLU A 49 16.41 -3.89 15.90
C GLU A 49 15.90 -2.56 15.33
N ARG A 50 15.89 -1.48 16.11
CA ARG A 50 15.45 -0.16 15.66
C ARG A 50 16.55 0.64 15.00
N SER A 51 16.22 1.27 13.88
CA SER A 51 17.06 2.30 13.26
C SER A 51 16.55 3.69 13.60
N PHE A 52 17.45 4.59 14.00
CA PHE A 52 17.13 6.02 14.18
C PHE A 52 17.85 6.85 13.13
N TRP A 53 17.09 7.65 12.38
CA TRP A 53 17.59 8.53 11.34
C TRP A 53 17.24 9.97 11.65
N VAL A 54 18.20 10.88 11.52
CA VAL A 54 17.98 12.32 11.69
C VAL A 54 18.34 13.02 10.40
N LEU A 55 17.56 14.05 10.05
CA LEU A 55 17.91 14.92 8.93
C LEU A 55 19.25 15.64 9.17
N ASN A 56 19.96 15.89 8.08
CA ASN A 56 21.21 16.66 8.07
C ASN A 56 20.99 18.17 7.94
N GLU A 57 19.74 18.59 7.76
CA GLU A 57 19.34 19.99 7.67
C GLU A 57 18.04 20.25 8.47
N PRO A 58 17.87 21.47 9.02
CA PRO A 58 16.71 21.78 9.84
C PRO A 58 15.45 21.97 8.99
N GLY A 59 14.30 21.67 9.58
CA GLY A 59 12.99 21.87 8.95
C GLY A 59 11.93 20.94 9.50
N ILE A 60 10.69 21.20 9.10
CA ILE A 60 9.56 20.37 9.53
C ILE A 60 9.45 19.20 8.57
N LEU A 61 9.79 18.01 9.08
CA LEU A 61 9.51 16.75 8.41
C LEU A 61 8.04 16.40 8.58
N LYS A 62 7.41 16.13 7.45
CA LYS A 62 6.03 15.65 7.30
C LYS A 62 6.09 14.33 6.52
N ALA A 63 5.91 13.19 7.15
CA ALA A 63 5.81 11.91 6.43
C ALA A 63 4.38 11.34 6.58
N ILE A 64 4.09 10.28 5.82
CA ILE A 64 2.81 9.54 5.91
C ILE A 64 1.58 10.48 5.73
N GLN A 65 1.69 11.45 4.84
CA GLN A 65 0.60 12.39 4.57
C GLN A 65 -0.27 11.86 3.43
N LYS A 66 -1.59 11.77 3.62
CA LYS A 66 -2.50 11.47 2.49
C LYS A 66 -3.72 12.39 2.52
N PRO A 67 -4.21 12.86 1.36
CA PRO A 67 -3.66 12.63 0.02
C PRO A 67 -2.49 13.58 -0.31
N LEU A 68 -1.58 13.14 -1.18
CA LEU A 68 -0.57 13.97 -1.83
C LEU A 68 -0.91 14.23 -3.30
N PRO A 69 -0.54 15.40 -3.86
CA PRO A 69 -0.62 15.67 -5.29
C PRO A 69 0.16 14.67 -6.17
N ASP A 70 -0.32 14.42 -7.39
CA ASP A 70 0.27 13.42 -8.29
C ASP A 70 1.72 13.70 -8.70
N HIS A 71 2.21 14.94 -8.69
CA HIS A 71 3.61 15.22 -9.04
C HIS A 71 4.62 14.57 -8.07
N TYR A 72 4.18 14.21 -6.86
CA TYR A 72 5.01 13.45 -5.92
C TYR A 72 5.20 12.00 -6.35
N PHE A 73 4.24 11.43 -7.10
CA PHE A 73 4.41 10.12 -7.72
C PHE A 73 5.61 10.12 -8.67
N ASP A 74 5.73 11.15 -9.52
CA ASP A 74 6.83 11.26 -10.47
C ASP A 74 8.18 11.27 -9.74
N SER A 75 8.28 12.03 -8.64
CA SER A 75 9.50 12.10 -7.82
C SER A 75 9.85 10.75 -7.18
N LEU A 76 8.87 10.03 -6.63
CA LEU A 76 9.05 8.69 -6.09
C LEU A 76 9.52 7.70 -7.17
N THR A 77 8.97 7.79 -8.38
CA THR A 77 9.35 6.88 -9.48
C THR A 77 10.77 7.09 -9.97
N ILE A 78 11.28 8.33 -9.96
CA ILE A 78 12.68 8.64 -10.30
C ILE A 78 13.64 7.89 -9.35
N ASP A 79 13.32 7.85 -8.05
CA ASP A 79 14.14 7.14 -7.08
C ASP A 79 13.97 5.62 -7.18
N LEU A 80 12.75 5.13 -7.41
CA LEU A 80 12.50 3.71 -7.66
C LEU A 80 13.26 3.20 -8.89
N ASP A 81 13.42 4.02 -9.93
CA ASP A 81 14.13 3.64 -11.16
C ASP A 81 15.66 3.58 -10.98
N GLN A 82 16.20 4.19 -9.92
CA GLN A 82 17.60 4.06 -9.54
C GLN A 82 17.89 2.77 -8.76
N LEU A 83 16.84 2.11 -8.24
CA LEU A 83 16.97 0.90 -7.46
C LEU A 83 16.81 -0.35 -8.33
N TYR A 84 17.73 -1.28 -8.14
CA TYR A 84 17.72 -2.55 -8.87
C TYR A 84 17.12 -3.67 -8.02
N THR A 85 16.16 -4.39 -8.59
CA THR A 85 15.62 -5.62 -8.00
C THR A 85 15.40 -6.67 -9.10
N ASN A 86 15.83 -7.90 -8.81
CA ASN A 86 15.67 -9.05 -9.70
C ASN A 86 14.57 -10.01 -9.26
N ASP A 87 14.09 -9.87 -8.02
CA ASP A 87 13.08 -10.75 -7.46
C ASP A 87 11.74 -10.41 -8.11
N LEU A 88 11.24 -11.26 -9.00
CA LEU A 88 9.90 -11.12 -9.55
C LEU A 88 8.85 -11.09 -8.42
N HIS A 89 7.81 -10.29 -8.61
CA HIS A 89 6.72 -10.20 -7.64
C HIS A 89 6.08 -11.57 -7.40
N PRO A 90 5.79 -11.98 -6.14
CA PRO A 90 5.25 -13.30 -5.83
C PRO A 90 3.97 -13.65 -6.60
N THR A 91 3.07 -12.68 -6.84
CA THR A 91 1.89 -12.85 -7.71
C THR A 91 2.24 -13.43 -9.08
N LEU A 92 3.35 -13.01 -9.68
CA LEU A 92 3.75 -13.41 -11.03
C LEU A 92 4.39 -14.80 -11.06
N ILE A 93 4.90 -15.27 -9.91
CA ILE A 93 5.55 -16.58 -9.77
C ILE A 93 4.52 -17.63 -9.35
N ASN A 94 3.71 -17.31 -8.34
CA ASN A 94 2.84 -18.26 -7.63
C ASN A 94 1.35 -18.06 -7.99
N GLY A 95 1.03 -17.02 -8.74
CA GLY A 95 -0.34 -16.66 -9.13
C GLY A 95 -1.08 -15.78 -8.12
N PRO A 96 -2.15 -15.08 -8.53
CA PRO A 96 -2.90 -14.15 -7.67
C PRO A 96 -3.60 -14.82 -6.47
N LYS A 97 -3.94 -16.12 -6.58
CA LYS A 97 -4.59 -16.87 -5.51
C LYS A 97 -3.69 -17.09 -4.28
N SER A 98 -2.36 -17.16 -4.45
CA SER A 98 -1.45 -17.40 -3.33
C SER A 98 -1.28 -16.19 -2.40
N GLU A 99 -1.71 -15.01 -2.84
CA GLU A 99 -1.47 -13.75 -2.14
C GLU A 99 -2.18 -13.68 -0.78
N ALA A 100 -3.35 -14.33 -0.62
CA ALA A 100 -4.07 -14.35 0.65
C ALA A 100 -3.21 -14.86 1.81
N LYS A 101 -2.60 -16.04 1.65
CA LYS A 101 -1.70 -16.62 2.66
C LYS A 101 -0.38 -15.86 2.79
N ARG A 102 0.14 -15.31 1.69
CA ARG A 102 1.41 -14.56 1.73
C ARG A 102 1.27 -13.27 2.54
N LEU A 103 0.21 -12.52 2.28
CA LEU A 103 -0.05 -11.22 2.92
C LEU A 103 -0.68 -11.37 4.30
N PHE A 104 -1.49 -12.41 4.50
CA PHE A 104 -2.11 -12.70 5.79
C PHE A 104 -1.94 -14.18 6.16
N PRO A 105 -0.78 -14.61 6.70
CA PRO A 105 -0.50 -16.01 7.03
C PRO A 105 -1.51 -16.65 7.99
N GLN A 106 -2.16 -15.85 8.84
CA GLN A 106 -3.17 -16.29 9.80
C GLN A 106 -4.62 -16.14 9.29
N ILE A 107 -4.82 -15.95 7.98
CA ILE A 107 -6.15 -15.89 7.38
C ILE A 107 -6.92 -17.20 7.64
N THR A 108 -8.21 -17.10 7.94
CA THR A 108 -9.06 -18.28 8.10
C THR A 108 -9.31 -18.98 6.76
N ALA A 109 -9.48 -20.30 6.80
CA ALA A 109 -9.77 -21.10 5.62
C ALA A 109 -11.02 -20.64 4.84
N SER A 110 -12.04 -20.13 5.54
CA SER A 110 -13.25 -19.58 4.91
C SER A 110 -12.95 -18.34 4.07
N SER A 111 -12.29 -17.33 4.64
CA SER A 111 -11.86 -16.13 3.93
C SER A 111 -10.83 -16.41 2.84
N GLU A 112 -9.90 -17.35 3.04
CA GLU A 112 -8.96 -17.77 1.99
C GLU A 112 -9.71 -18.37 0.79
N LYS A 113 -10.68 -19.25 1.05
CA LYS A 113 -11.53 -19.84 0.01
C LYS A 113 -12.33 -18.75 -0.72
N ARG A 114 -12.93 -17.81 0.01
CA ARG A 114 -13.69 -16.68 -0.56
C ARG A 114 -12.81 -15.80 -1.45
N TYR A 115 -11.58 -15.49 -1.01
CA TYR A 115 -10.61 -14.79 -1.82
C TYR A 115 -10.24 -15.56 -3.10
N ALA A 116 -9.99 -16.87 -3.00
CA ALA A 116 -9.66 -17.69 -4.17
C ALA A 116 -10.81 -17.76 -5.19
N GLU A 117 -12.06 -17.80 -4.72
CA GLU A 117 -13.27 -17.70 -5.55
C GLU A 117 -13.38 -16.32 -6.21
N PHE A 118 -13.11 -15.24 -5.46
CA PHE A 118 -13.09 -13.88 -5.98
C PHE A 118 -12.02 -13.69 -7.08
N ILE A 119 -10.82 -14.25 -6.90
CA ILE A 119 -9.81 -14.26 -7.97
C ILE A 119 -10.31 -15.05 -9.19
N GLY A 120 -11.06 -16.13 -9.00
CA GLY A 120 -11.72 -16.85 -10.10
C GLY A 120 -12.75 -15.98 -10.83
N PHE A 121 -13.54 -15.21 -10.09
CA PHE A 121 -14.44 -14.20 -10.65
C PHE A 121 -13.68 -13.13 -11.44
N LEU A 122 -12.60 -12.57 -10.89
CA LEU A 122 -11.78 -11.57 -11.59
C LEU A 122 -11.12 -12.14 -12.85
N GLU A 123 -10.76 -13.41 -12.84
CA GLU A 123 -10.25 -14.08 -14.04
C GLU A 123 -11.30 -14.14 -15.15
N ILE A 124 -12.52 -14.60 -14.83
CA ILE A 124 -13.60 -14.79 -15.81
C ILE A 124 -14.13 -13.43 -16.30
N GLU A 125 -14.39 -12.51 -15.37
CA GLU A 125 -15.09 -11.26 -15.65
C GLU A 125 -14.15 -10.13 -16.05
N PHE A 126 -12.85 -10.21 -15.78
CA PHE A 126 -11.91 -9.12 -16.04
C PHE A 126 -10.58 -9.55 -16.67
N GLU A 127 -10.41 -10.83 -17.01
CA GLU A 127 -9.19 -11.35 -17.66
C GLU A 127 -7.93 -11.00 -16.84
N LEU A 128 -8.02 -11.21 -15.52
CA LEU A 128 -7.01 -10.75 -14.55
C LEU A 128 -5.61 -11.26 -14.88
N THR A 129 -5.43 -12.55 -15.17
CA THR A 129 -4.09 -13.11 -15.43
C THR A 129 -3.46 -12.53 -16.70
N GLU A 130 -4.25 -12.30 -17.74
CA GLU A 130 -3.78 -11.61 -18.95
C GLU A 130 -3.34 -10.20 -18.61
N SER A 131 -4.16 -9.47 -17.85
CA SER A 131 -3.85 -8.11 -17.41
C SER A 131 -2.55 -8.04 -16.59
N LEU A 132 -2.36 -8.97 -15.64
CA LEU A 132 -1.16 -9.04 -14.79
C LEU A 132 0.14 -9.29 -15.57
N THR A 133 0.05 -9.85 -16.78
CA THR A 133 1.21 -10.26 -17.60
C THR A 133 1.30 -9.53 -18.94
N SER A 134 0.38 -8.62 -19.21
CA SER A 134 0.22 -7.95 -20.52
C SER A 134 1.38 -7.02 -20.90
N THR A 135 2.08 -6.46 -19.91
CA THR A 135 3.15 -5.49 -20.17
C THR A 135 4.51 -6.13 -20.41
N SER A 136 5.30 -5.48 -21.27
CA SER A 136 6.72 -5.80 -21.48
C SER A 136 7.67 -4.98 -20.60
N LYS A 137 7.16 -3.97 -19.88
CA LYS A 137 7.99 -3.05 -19.08
C LYS A 137 7.86 -3.33 -17.59
N PHE A 138 9.00 -3.67 -16.99
CA PHE A 138 9.12 -3.99 -15.57
C PHE A 138 10.04 -2.99 -14.87
N GLY A 139 9.76 -2.73 -13.60
CA GLY A 139 10.63 -1.93 -12.74
C GLY A 139 10.49 -2.33 -11.27
N ALA A 140 11.24 -1.65 -10.40
CA ALA A 140 11.14 -1.83 -8.95
C ALA A 140 9.75 -1.44 -8.44
N PHE A 141 9.14 -2.29 -7.63
CA PHE A 141 7.77 -2.17 -7.16
C PHE A 141 7.68 -2.55 -5.69
N CYS A 142 6.86 -1.83 -4.94
CA CYS A 142 6.43 -2.19 -3.60
C CYS A 142 4.90 -2.18 -3.52
N GLU A 143 4.33 -3.05 -2.69
CA GLU A 143 2.90 -3.06 -2.38
C GLU A 143 2.44 -1.75 -1.71
N ASP A 144 3.37 -1.08 -1.03
CA ASP A 144 3.12 0.15 -0.28
C ASP A 144 3.46 1.42 -1.07
N ILE A 145 3.67 1.34 -2.40
CA ILE A 145 3.91 2.55 -3.21
C ILE A 145 2.79 3.55 -2.94
N GLY A 146 3.16 4.69 -2.37
CA GLY A 146 2.22 5.65 -1.83
C GLY A 146 2.91 6.72 -1.00
N PRO A 147 2.15 7.66 -0.43
CA PRO A 147 2.71 8.74 0.37
C PRO A 147 3.52 8.31 1.60
N CYS A 148 3.28 7.10 2.11
CA CYS A 148 4.03 6.54 3.24
C CYS A 148 5.49 6.23 2.90
N MET A 149 5.87 6.15 1.62
CA MET A 149 7.25 5.88 1.18
C MET A 149 8.10 7.15 1.00
N MET A 150 7.55 8.33 1.30
CA MET A 150 8.24 9.61 1.13
C MET A 150 8.09 10.49 2.37
N GLY A 151 9.06 11.39 2.54
CA GLY A 151 8.94 12.52 3.45
C GLY A 151 8.77 13.81 2.67
N LEU A 152 8.18 14.81 3.31
CA LEU A 152 8.19 16.19 2.86
C LEU A 152 8.97 17.03 3.87
N LEU A 153 10.04 17.66 3.41
CA LEU A 153 10.80 18.62 4.20
C LEU A 153 10.50 20.02 3.66
N ASN A 154 9.83 20.84 4.46
CA ASN A 154 9.36 22.16 4.03
C ASN A 154 8.57 22.11 2.70
N ASP A 155 7.69 21.11 2.59
CA ASP A 155 6.87 20.81 1.40
C ASP A 155 7.67 20.46 0.14
N GLN A 156 8.91 19.99 0.29
CA GLN A 156 9.72 19.40 -0.79
C GLN A 156 9.90 17.91 -0.57
N TYR A 157 9.85 17.13 -1.65
CA TYR A 157 10.05 15.68 -1.62
C TYR A 157 11.44 15.33 -1.06
N VAL A 158 11.46 14.39 -0.12
CA VAL A 158 12.68 13.73 0.35
C VAL A 158 12.48 12.22 0.38
N ALA A 159 13.44 11.49 -0.19
CA ALA A 159 13.47 10.03 -0.11
C ALA A 159 13.71 9.60 1.34
N LEU A 160 12.90 8.66 1.82
CA LEU A 160 13.10 8.05 3.13
C LEU A 160 14.38 7.18 3.12
N PRO A 161 15.12 7.06 4.25
CA PRO A 161 16.40 6.35 4.28
C PRO A 161 16.23 4.83 4.17
N GLU A 162 15.07 4.30 4.57
CA GLU A 162 14.76 2.87 4.51
C GLU A 162 13.42 2.66 3.82
N TRP A 163 13.42 1.78 2.81
CA TRP A 163 12.22 1.32 2.11
C TRP A 163 11.97 -0.17 2.36
N PRO A 164 10.71 -0.63 2.33
CA PRO A 164 10.38 -2.05 2.31
C PRO A 164 10.98 -2.77 1.10
N LYS A 165 10.98 -4.11 1.14
CA LYS A 165 11.41 -4.95 0.02
C LYS A 165 10.77 -4.51 -1.30
N LEU A 166 11.62 -4.42 -2.33
CA LEU A 166 11.19 -4.17 -3.69
C LEU A 166 11.21 -5.46 -4.51
N TYR A 167 10.21 -5.60 -5.36
CA TYR A 167 10.07 -6.65 -6.36
C TYR A 167 10.12 -6.07 -7.76
N LYS A 168 10.41 -6.92 -8.74
CA LYS A 168 10.25 -6.61 -10.15
C LYS A 168 8.80 -6.89 -10.57
N ALA A 169 8.09 -5.86 -10.99
CA ALA A 169 6.68 -5.95 -11.43
C ALA A 169 6.40 -5.01 -12.63
N PRO A 170 5.27 -5.19 -13.34
CA PRO A 170 4.76 -4.23 -14.33
C PRO A 170 4.79 -2.79 -13.84
N LEU A 171 5.30 -1.86 -14.67
CA LEU A 171 5.39 -0.44 -14.29
C LEU A 171 4.02 0.19 -13.99
N GLU A 172 2.96 -0.26 -14.67
CA GLU A 172 1.60 0.24 -14.48
C GLU A 172 1.08 0.00 -13.06
N TRP A 173 1.56 -1.06 -12.38
CA TRP A 173 1.16 -1.35 -11.00
C TRP A 173 1.57 -0.22 -10.07
N ARG A 174 2.69 0.47 -10.32
CA ARG A 174 3.14 1.59 -9.49
C ARG A 174 2.07 2.69 -9.42
N LYS A 175 1.49 3.06 -10.57
CA LYS A 175 0.49 4.13 -10.63
C LYS A 175 -0.82 3.71 -9.98
N LEU A 176 -1.27 2.48 -10.25
CA LEU A 176 -2.50 1.95 -9.65
C LEU A 176 -2.37 1.84 -8.13
N THR A 177 -1.27 1.26 -7.64
CA THR A 177 -0.96 1.16 -6.21
C THR A 177 -0.83 2.54 -5.56
N TRP A 178 -0.18 3.51 -6.21
CA TRP A 178 -0.13 4.90 -5.74
C TRP A 178 -1.53 5.48 -5.53
N ILE A 179 -2.40 5.40 -6.55
CA ILE A 179 -3.76 5.93 -6.47
C ILE A 179 -4.52 5.31 -5.29
N LEU A 180 -4.40 3.99 -5.11
CA LEU A 180 -5.03 3.27 -4.01
C LEU A 180 -4.49 3.72 -2.64
N ASN A 181 -3.18 3.67 -2.43
CA ASN A 181 -2.58 4.01 -1.14
C ASN A 181 -2.74 5.49 -0.77
N ASN A 182 -2.92 6.36 -1.78
CA ASN A 182 -3.11 7.79 -1.59
C ASN A 182 -4.56 8.20 -1.31
N HIS A 183 -5.55 7.53 -1.93
CA HIS A 183 -6.95 7.98 -1.91
C HIS A 183 -7.94 6.97 -1.35
N PHE A 184 -7.70 5.67 -1.51
CA PHE A 184 -8.71 4.65 -1.20
C PHE A 184 -8.93 4.49 0.31
N SER A 185 -10.19 4.32 0.68
CA SER A 185 -10.60 3.94 2.02
C SER A 185 -11.93 3.17 2.01
N GLY A 186 -12.05 2.23 2.95
CA GLY A 186 -13.16 1.29 3.06
C GLY A 186 -12.75 -0.16 2.75
N PRO A 187 -13.73 -1.08 2.58
CA PRO A 187 -15.16 -0.85 2.75
C PRO A 187 -15.51 -0.47 4.19
N TYR A 188 -16.40 0.50 4.38
CA TYR A 188 -16.95 0.83 5.70
C TYR A 188 -18.19 -0.02 6.01
N ASP A 189 -18.55 -0.23 7.27
CA ASP A 189 -19.81 -0.92 7.60
C ASP A 189 -21.04 -0.08 7.26
N ALA A 190 -22.08 -0.71 6.72
CA ALA A 190 -23.25 -0.04 6.13
C ALA A 190 -23.94 0.95 7.08
N ASP A 191 -23.99 0.63 8.38
CA ASP A 191 -24.75 1.39 9.37
C ASP A 191 -23.92 2.46 10.10
N THR A 192 -22.67 2.67 9.69
CA THR A 192 -21.78 3.68 10.29
C THR A 192 -22.21 5.10 9.95
N GLU A 193 -21.88 6.05 10.84
CA GLU A 193 -22.08 7.48 10.59
C GLU A 193 -21.30 7.97 9.35
N ALA A 194 -20.13 7.37 9.11
CA ALA A 194 -19.34 7.61 7.91
C ALA A 194 -20.12 7.27 6.62
N VAL A 195 -20.75 6.09 6.55
CA VAL A 195 -21.54 5.70 5.36
C VAL A 195 -22.75 6.62 5.18
N LYS A 196 -23.42 7.02 6.27
CA LYS A 196 -24.54 7.97 6.22
C LYS A 196 -24.12 9.33 5.66
N SER A 197 -22.98 9.87 6.11
CA SER A 197 -22.46 11.16 5.60
C SER A 197 -22.01 11.09 4.15
N MET A 198 -21.62 9.91 3.65
CA MET A 198 -21.26 9.66 2.26
C MET A 198 -22.45 9.32 1.34
N GLY A 199 -23.69 9.40 1.86
CA GLY A 199 -24.90 9.10 1.10
C GLY A 199 -25.08 7.62 0.79
N GLY A 200 -24.65 6.74 1.70
CA GLY A 200 -24.76 5.28 1.55
C GLY A 200 -23.58 4.63 0.84
N ARG A 201 -22.60 5.40 0.33
CA ARG A 201 -21.40 4.85 -0.30
C ARG A 201 -20.53 4.12 0.70
N ARG A 202 -20.09 2.91 0.33
CA ARG A 202 -19.27 2.02 1.16
C ARG A 202 -17.77 2.26 1.00
N PHE A 203 -17.37 3.00 -0.04
CA PHE A 203 -15.99 3.34 -0.38
C PHE A 203 -15.80 4.84 -0.47
N HIS A 204 -14.62 5.32 -0.13
CA HIS A 204 -14.27 6.73 -0.20
C HIS A 204 -12.92 6.95 -0.87
N TRP A 205 -12.87 7.98 -1.73
CA TRP A 205 -11.74 8.31 -2.58
C TRP A 205 -11.36 9.80 -2.50
N GLY A 206 -11.99 10.56 -1.59
CA GLY A 206 -11.85 12.01 -1.53
C GLY A 206 -12.37 12.70 -2.78
N SER A 207 -11.58 13.63 -3.33
CA SER A 207 -11.85 14.39 -4.55
C SER A 207 -11.15 13.82 -5.79
N LEU A 208 -10.64 12.59 -5.72
CA LEU A 208 -9.94 11.93 -6.82
C LEU A 208 -10.81 11.92 -8.07
N LYS A 209 -10.19 12.27 -9.20
CA LYS A 209 -10.70 12.03 -10.54
C LYS A 209 -9.65 11.27 -11.31
N ILE A 210 -10.04 10.16 -11.94
CA ILE A 210 -9.10 9.36 -12.73
C ILE A 210 -9.22 9.68 -14.22
N ASP A 211 -8.12 9.46 -14.93
CA ASP A 211 -8.10 9.56 -16.39
C ASP A 211 -9.03 8.50 -17.00
N GLU A 212 -9.83 8.87 -17.99
CA GLU A 212 -10.75 7.97 -18.69
C GLU A 212 -10.04 6.77 -19.33
N SER A 213 -8.76 6.90 -19.69
CA SER A 213 -7.95 5.78 -20.18
C SER A 213 -7.78 4.64 -19.16
N LEU A 214 -7.91 4.95 -17.85
CA LEU A 214 -7.85 3.98 -16.76
C LEU A 214 -9.23 3.35 -16.45
N LYS A 215 -10.32 3.83 -17.07
CA LYS A 215 -11.68 3.29 -16.92
C LYS A 215 -11.97 2.19 -17.94
N ASN A 216 -11.09 1.21 -18.01
CA ASN A 216 -11.28 0.03 -18.84
C ASN A 216 -11.36 -1.23 -17.98
N LYS A 217 -11.96 -2.28 -18.55
CA LYS A 217 -12.22 -3.55 -17.89
C LYS A 217 -10.94 -4.18 -17.28
N SER A 218 -9.84 -4.17 -18.02
CA SER A 218 -8.56 -4.74 -17.56
C SER A 218 -8.01 -3.99 -16.34
N THR A 219 -7.98 -2.65 -16.40
CA THR A 219 -7.52 -1.82 -15.27
C THR A 219 -8.43 -1.97 -14.05
N GLU A 220 -9.74 -2.04 -14.25
CA GLU A 220 -10.70 -2.27 -13.17
C GLU A 220 -10.46 -3.60 -12.45
N GLY A 221 -10.23 -4.69 -13.20
CA GLY A 221 -9.89 -5.99 -12.61
C GLY A 221 -8.60 -5.96 -11.79
N LEU A 222 -7.56 -5.30 -12.31
CA LEU A 222 -6.30 -5.10 -11.59
C LEU A 222 -6.49 -4.28 -10.31
N VAL A 223 -7.30 -3.22 -10.37
CA VAL A 223 -7.61 -2.38 -9.21
C VAL A 223 -8.33 -3.17 -8.12
N TYR A 224 -9.34 -3.99 -8.46
CA TYR A 224 -10.03 -4.81 -7.46
C TYR A 224 -9.11 -5.87 -6.84
N PHE A 225 -8.20 -6.42 -7.63
CA PHE A 225 -7.15 -7.29 -7.12
C PHE A 225 -6.23 -6.55 -6.12
N PHE A 226 -5.77 -5.34 -6.45
CA PHE A 226 -4.91 -4.56 -5.54
C PHE A 226 -5.64 -4.07 -4.29
N ILE A 227 -6.92 -3.69 -4.37
CA ILE A 227 -7.73 -3.36 -3.18
C ILE A 227 -7.84 -4.59 -2.26
N ALA A 228 -8.11 -5.77 -2.81
CA ALA A 228 -8.18 -6.99 -1.99
C ALA A 228 -6.86 -7.27 -1.27
N LYS A 229 -5.72 -7.09 -1.95
CA LYS A 229 -4.38 -7.20 -1.35
C LYS A 229 -4.15 -6.16 -0.26
N LEU A 230 -4.53 -4.92 -0.51
CA LEU A 230 -4.43 -3.84 0.47
C LEU A 230 -5.20 -4.20 1.75
N ILE A 231 -6.47 -4.63 1.60
CA ILE A 231 -7.30 -5.05 2.74
C ILE A 231 -6.66 -6.23 3.49
N LEU A 232 -6.16 -7.24 2.78
CA LEU A 232 -5.46 -8.38 3.39
C LEU A 232 -4.28 -7.93 4.26
N SER A 233 -3.44 -7.03 3.75
CA SER A 233 -2.29 -6.48 4.50
C SER A 233 -2.73 -5.73 5.75
N TYR A 234 -3.72 -4.85 5.65
CA TYR A 234 -4.23 -4.11 6.83
C TYR A 234 -4.87 -5.04 7.87
N GLN A 235 -5.66 -6.03 7.44
CA GLN A 235 -6.26 -7.00 8.36
C GLN A 235 -5.21 -7.84 9.08
N ALA A 236 -4.12 -8.21 8.39
CA ALA A 236 -3.00 -8.92 9.00
C ALA A 236 -2.34 -8.06 10.10
N TRP A 237 -2.17 -6.75 9.88
CA TRP A 237 -1.62 -5.85 10.89
C TRP A 237 -2.51 -5.75 12.12
N MET A 238 -3.81 -5.52 11.94
CA MET A 238 -4.77 -5.39 13.06
C MET A 238 -4.78 -6.65 13.93
N LYS A 239 -4.76 -7.84 13.33
CA LYS A 239 -4.76 -9.10 14.09
C LYS A 239 -3.49 -9.31 14.91
N GLU A 240 -2.34 -8.83 14.43
CA GLU A 240 -1.11 -8.90 15.21
C GLU A 240 -1.09 -7.95 16.40
N GLU A 241 -1.76 -6.79 16.29
CA GLU A 241 -1.91 -5.82 17.38
C GLU A 241 -2.94 -6.30 18.41
N ASP A 242 -4.10 -6.75 17.96
CA ASP A 242 -5.23 -7.17 18.79
C ASP A 242 -5.24 -8.67 19.11
N SER A 243 -4.10 -9.23 19.49
CA SER A 243 -3.91 -10.66 19.84
C SER A 243 -4.80 -11.22 20.98
N THR A 244 -5.72 -10.40 21.51
CA THR A 244 -6.67 -10.73 22.57
C THR A 244 -8.14 -10.63 22.14
N SER A 245 -8.45 -10.09 20.96
CA SER A 245 -9.82 -10.02 20.45
C SER A 245 -10.04 -11.11 19.40
N ASP A 246 -11.03 -11.97 19.62
CA ASP A 246 -11.51 -12.95 18.64
C ASP A 246 -12.35 -12.29 17.51
N GLU A 247 -12.47 -10.95 17.52
CA GLU A 247 -13.22 -10.21 16.51
C GLU A 247 -12.42 -10.13 15.20
N GLN A 248 -12.65 -11.11 14.35
CA GLN A 248 -12.09 -11.16 13.02
C GLN A 248 -12.70 -10.05 12.15
N SER A 249 -11.86 -9.14 11.64
CA SER A 249 -12.28 -8.15 10.63
C SER A 249 -12.92 -8.85 9.41
N THR A 250 -14.09 -8.38 8.98
CA THR A 250 -14.84 -8.92 7.82
C THR A 250 -14.59 -8.16 6.53
N ALA A 251 -13.79 -7.09 6.55
CA ALA A 251 -13.63 -6.14 5.45
C ALA A 251 -13.31 -6.78 4.09
N LEU A 252 -12.47 -7.83 4.05
CA LEU A 252 -12.20 -8.55 2.80
C LEU A 252 -13.45 -9.23 2.24
N ASN A 253 -14.21 -9.92 3.10
CA ASN A 253 -15.42 -10.62 2.67
C ASN A 253 -16.49 -9.60 2.24
N ASP A 254 -16.60 -8.48 2.96
CA ASP A 254 -17.52 -7.40 2.62
C ASP A 254 -17.14 -6.74 1.29
N PHE A 255 -15.85 -6.48 1.05
CA PHE A 255 -15.38 -5.99 -0.25
C PHE A 255 -15.76 -6.94 -1.38
N ILE A 256 -15.48 -8.25 -1.21
CA ILE A 256 -15.82 -9.27 -2.21
C ILE A 256 -17.32 -9.30 -2.46
N GLU A 257 -18.15 -9.24 -1.41
CA GLU A 257 -19.61 -9.23 -1.54
C GLU A 257 -20.11 -8.01 -2.35
N LEU A 258 -19.57 -6.82 -2.04
CA LEU A 258 -19.92 -5.58 -2.71
C LEU A 258 -19.60 -5.63 -4.21
N ILE A 259 -18.41 -6.13 -4.58
CA ILE A 259 -17.97 -6.18 -5.98
C ILE A 259 -18.61 -7.33 -6.77
N GLN A 260 -18.67 -8.52 -6.18
CA GLN A 260 -19.06 -9.75 -6.88
C GLN A 260 -20.57 -9.96 -6.91
N ASN A 261 -21.28 -9.67 -5.81
CA ASN A 261 -22.69 -10.03 -5.65
C ASN A 261 -23.62 -8.82 -5.73
N GLN A 262 -23.16 -7.65 -5.27
CA GLN A 262 -23.93 -6.40 -5.35
C GLN A 262 -23.55 -5.54 -6.56
N GLU A 263 -22.60 -6.00 -7.38
CA GLU A 263 -22.16 -5.37 -8.63
C GLU A 263 -21.71 -3.91 -8.46
N ILE A 264 -21.23 -3.52 -7.28
CA ILE A 264 -20.71 -2.17 -7.04
C ILE A 264 -19.39 -2.05 -7.78
N ARG A 265 -19.23 -0.99 -8.58
CA ARG A 265 -18.04 -0.74 -9.40
C ARG A 265 -17.31 0.55 -8.98
N PRO A 266 -16.69 0.60 -7.78
CA PRO A 266 -16.21 1.85 -7.19
C PRO A 266 -15.09 2.53 -7.99
N TRP A 267 -14.43 1.82 -8.91
CA TRP A 267 -13.42 2.40 -9.80
C TRP A 267 -14.04 3.16 -10.97
N GLN A 268 -15.19 2.70 -11.49
CA GLN A 268 -15.85 3.31 -12.65
C GLN A 268 -16.55 4.63 -12.29
N ASP A 269 -16.87 4.82 -11.01
CA ASP A 269 -17.55 6.01 -10.48
C ASP A 269 -16.61 7.20 -10.23
N LEU A 270 -15.30 7.07 -10.48
CA LEU A 270 -14.25 8.08 -10.26
C LEU A 270 -14.06 9.09 -11.40
#